data_AF-A0AAV4AT24-F1
#
_entry.id   AF-A0AAV4AT24-F1
#
_cell.length_a   1.000
_cell.length_b   1.000
_cell.length_c   1.000
_cell.angle_alpha   90.00
_cell.angle_beta   90.00
_cell.angle_gamma   90.00
#
_symmetry.space_group_name_H-M   'P 1'
#
loop_
_entity.id
_entity.type
_entity.pdbx_description
1 polymer ?
#
loop_
_entity_poly.entity_id
_entity_poly.type
_entity_poly.pdbx_seq_one_letter_code
_entity_poly.pdbx_strand_id
1 'polypeptide(L)'
;MPECFIAQYWREMNKMKAKGKSTTLSVGNLRWILFQLFFAGTDTTSTTIMWYMYFMLRHPHIQKKVYHELSEVAGVERAPDLQDKTKLNYFWASVMETQRLGSIVPQSLPHLCIADVTIQGYTIPAEAVVLPNLDAVMWDENTWEEPLKFRPERFLDDTGALIKPDSFIPFSVAYECYQKDTSDVAVLAVIAKDRDPKILLNCNHFWRRMCMGEALANSVLFLYISALIQRFELQPSVEGQPPEVSFVEGPVCPPGRFEVRFIERAASKTA
;
A
#
# COMPACT_ATOMS: atom_id res chain seq x y z
N MET A 1 3.57 25.68 21.73
CA MET A 1 3.22 25.25 20.35
C MET A 1 2.88 23.77 20.42
N PRO A 2 1.73 23.31 19.91
CA PRO A 2 1.32 21.91 19.98
C PRO A 2 2.38 20.98 19.38
N GLU A 3 2.46 19.74 19.84
CA GLU A 3 3.36 18.73 19.25
C GLU A 3 2.81 18.26 17.91
N CYS A 4 3.17 18.97 16.84
CA CYS A 4 2.81 18.61 15.47
C CYS A 4 3.97 18.82 14.50
N PHE A 5 3.86 18.27 13.30
CA PHE A 5 4.89 18.37 12.26
C PHE A 5 5.30 19.82 11.98
N ILE A 6 4.33 20.74 11.89
CA ILE A 6 4.56 22.16 11.65
C ILE A 6 5.42 22.76 12.76
N ALA A 7 5.11 22.45 14.02
CA ALA A 7 5.86 22.96 15.17
C ALA A 7 7.29 22.41 15.19
N GLN A 8 7.48 21.12 14.89
CA GLN A 8 8.81 20.52 14.81
C GLN A 8 9.64 21.11 13.67
N TYR A 9 9.06 21.26 12.49
CA TYR A 9 9.73 21.88 11.35
C TYR A 9 10.16 23.31 11.67
N TRP A 10 9.28 24.09 12.32
CA TRP A 10 9.57 25.47 12.73
C TRP A 10 10.71 25.54 13.75
N ARG A 11 10.72 24.63 14.74
CA ARG A 11 11.81 24.51 15.72
C ARG A 11 13.14 24.21 15.04
N GLU A 12 13.18 23.22 14.14
CA GLU A 12 14.42 22.85 13.46
C GLU A 12 14.90 23.96 12.50
N MET A 13 13.99 24.61 11.78
CA MET A 13 14.30 25.77 10.95
C MET A 13 14.98 26.89 11.77
N ASN A 14 14.43 27.25 12.92
CA ASN A 14 15.00 28.30 13.77
C ASN A 14 16.33 27.89 14.41
N LYS A 15 16.46 26.62 14.80
CA LYS A 15 17.72 26.05 15.31
C LYS A 15 18.84 26.09 14.27
N MET A 16 18.53 25.79 13.00
CA MET A 16 19.51 25.88 11.91
C MET A 16 19.94 27.33 11.64
N LYS A 17 18.98 28.26 11.64
CA LYS A 17 19.24 29.70 11.52
C LYS A 17 20.13 30.22 12.65
N ALA A 18 19.81 29.88 13.90
CA ALA A 18 20.57 30.29 15.08
C ALA A 18 22.02 29.78 15.05
N LYS A 19 22.27 28.62 14.43
CA LYS A 19 23.61 28.04 14.26
C LYS A 19 24.36 28.56 13.03
N GLY A 20 23.78 29.48 12.26
CA GLY A 20 24.36 29.96 10.99
C GLY A 20 24.59 28.86 9.95
N LYS A 21 23.89 27.71 10.07
CA LYS A 21 24.05 26.59 9.14
C LYS A 21 23.18 26.80 7.91
N SER A 22 23.76 26.56 6.74
CA SER A 22 22.99 26.45 5.49
C SER A 22 21.91 25.38 5.64
N THR A 23 20.71 25.66 5.17
CA THR A 23 19.56 24.76 5.27
C THR A 23 18.56 24.99 4.14
N THR A 24 17.91 23.92 3.71
CA THR A 24 16.74 23.98 2.81
C THR A 24 15.44 24.25 3.57
N LEU A 25 15.47 24.28 4.90
CA LEU A 25 14.28 24.54 5.71
C LEU A 25 13.82 25.99 5.54
N SER A 26 12.75 26.17 4.77
CA SER A 26 12.08 27.45 4.55
C SER A 26 10.57 27.32 4.74
N VAL A 27 9.88 28.44 4.91
CA VAL A 27 8.41 28.48 4.94
C VAL A 27 7.82 28.02 3.59
N GLY A 28 8.47 28.35 2.48
CA GLY A 28 8.08 27.86 1.16
C GLY A 28 8.14 26.33 1.06
N ASN A 29 9.26 25.73 1.50
CA ASN A 29 9.40 24.27 1.51
C ASN A 29 8.47 23.59 2.51
N LEU A 30 8.17 24.21 3.66
CA LEU A 30 7.16 23.70 4.58
C LEU A 30 5.78 23.58 3.91
N ARG A 31 5.35 24.61 3.17
CA ARG A 31 4.07 24.59 2.44
C ARG A 31 4.04 23.46 1.41
N TRP A 32 5.12 23.30 0.65
CA TRP A 32 5.24 22.22 -0.34
C TRP A 32 5.22 20.83 0.31
N ILE A 33 5.96 20.63 1.40
CA ILE A 33 5.99 19.35 2.12
C ILE A 33 4.60 19.01 2.66
N LEU A 34 3.89 19.98 3.25
CA LEU A 34 2.52 19.75 3.73
C LEU A 34 1.60 19.32 2.58
N PHE A 35 1.64 20.04 1.45
CA PHE A 35 0.85 19.68 0.27
C PHE A 35 1.16 18.24 -0.19
N GLN A 36 2.45 17.88 -0.30
CA GLN A 36 2.88 16.55 -0.72
C GLN A 36 2.43 15.45 0.27
N LEU A 37 2.51 15.69 1.58
CA LEU A 37 2.07 14.73 2.59
C LEU A 37 0.57 14.46 2.51
N PHE A 38 -0.25 15.50 2.34
CA PHE A 38 -1.71 15.33 2.19
C PHE A 38 -2.05 14.66 0.86
N PHE A 39 -1.43 15.09 -0.24
CA PHE A 39 -1.67 14.52 -1.57
C PHE A 39 -1.31 13.04 -1.62
N ALA A 40 -0.09 12.68 -1.22
CA ALA A 40 0.39 11.30 -1.28
C ALA A 40 -0.36 10.35 -0.32
N GLY A 41 -0.74 10.82 0.87
CA GLY A 41 -1.38 9.97 1.89
C GLY A 41 -2.89 9.78 1.73
N THR A 42 -3.60 10.78 1.20
CA THR A 42 -5.07 10.77 1.13
C THR A 42 -5.58 9.82 0.04
N ASP A 43 -5.10 10.01 -1.19
CA ASP A 43 -5.62 9.28 -2.35
C ASP A 43 -5.26 7.80 -2.27
N THR A 44 -4.03 7.47 -1.86
CA THR A 44 -3.57 6.08 -1.75
C THR A 44 -4.30 5.30 -0.67
N THR A 45 -4.44 5.88 0.53
CA THR A 45 -5.09 5.19 1.65
C THR A 45 -6.59 5.01 1.40
N SER A 46 -7.29 6.06 0.94
CA SER A 46 -8.71 5.98 0.63
C SER A 46 -9.01 4.97 -0.49
N THR A 47 -8.18 4.95 -1.54
CA THR A 47 -8.30 3.98 -2.63
C THR A 47 -8.09 2.54 -2.16
N THR A 48 -7.13 2.31 -1.26
CA THR A 48 -6.90 0.98 -0.67
C THR A 48 -8.12 0.53 0.15
N ILE A 49 -8.74 1.42 0.93
CA ILE A 49 -9.97 1.11 1.69
C ILE A 49 -11.13 0.79 0.73
N MET A 50 -11.26 1.51 -0.39
CA MET A 50 -12.27 1.23 -1.41
C MET A 50 -12.08 -0.16 -2.04
N TRP A 51 -10.85 -0.52 -2.42
CA TRP A 51 -10.54 -1.87 -2.90
C TRP A 51 -10.83 -2.93 -1.84
N TYR A 52 -10.50 -2.67 -0.59
CA TYR A 52 -10.79 -3.59 0.51
C TYR A 52 -12.30 -3.87 0.61
N MET A 53 -13.12 -2.81 0.64
CA MET A 53 -14.58 -2.96 0.64
C MET A 53 -15.07 -3.75 -0.56
N TYR A 54 -14.56 -3.44 -1.76
CA TYR A 54 -14.88 -4.17 -2.99
C TYR A 54 -14.61 -5.68 -2.86
N PHE A 55 -13.42 -6.06 -2.38
CA PHE A 55 -13.08 -7.48 -2.19
C PHE A 55 -13.94 -8.12 -1.10
N MET A 56 -14.26 -7.43 -0.01
CA MET A 56 -15.14 -7.97 1.03
C MET A 56 -16.58 -8.21 0.54
N LEU A 57 -17.06 -7.42 -0.43
CA LEU A 57 -18.36 -7.65 -1.09
C LEU A 57 -18.34 -8.89 -1.98
N ARG A 58 -17.23 -9.15 -2.67
CA ARG A 58 -17.05 -10.33 -3.53
C ARG A 58 -16.74 -11.60 -2.76
N HIS A 59 -16.15 -11.47 -1.57
CA HIS A 59 -15.69 -12.58 -0.76
C HIS A 59 -16.28 -12.51 0.66
N PRO A 60 -17.62 -12.68 0.82
CA PRO A 60 -18.28 -12.57 2.11
C PRO A 60 -17.77 -13.60 3.15
N HIS A 61 -17.24 -14.74 2.71
CA HIS A 61 -16.62 -15.72 3.59
C HIS A 61 -15.31 -15.20 4.22
N ILE A 62 -14.50 -14.44 3.47
CA ILE A 62 -13.30 -13.78 3.99
C ILE A 62 -13.69 -12.68 4.97
N GLN A 63 -14.71 -11.89 4.62
CA GLN A 63 -15.25 -10.85 5.51
C GLN A 63 -15.65 -11.44 6.88
N LYS A 64 -16.31 -12.61 6.88
CA LYS A 64 -16.68 -13.33 8.11
C LYS A 64 -15.47 -13.81 8.91
N LYS A 65 -14.43 -14.35 8.25
CA LYS A 65 -13.18 -14.76 8.92
C LYS A 65 -12.48 -13.57 9.59
N VAL A 66 -12.38 -12.43 8.90
CA VAL A 66 -11.80 -11.20 9.46
C VAL A 66 -12.63 -10.71 10.66
N TYR A 67 -13.96 -10.69 10.54
CA TYR A 67 -14.83 -10.31 11.66
C TYR A 67 -14.66 -11.23 12.89
N HIS A 68 -14.54 -12.54 12.67
CA HIS A 68 -14.32 -13.51 13.74
C HIS A 68 -13.01 -13.23 14.48
N GLU A 69 -11.90 -13.09 13.74
CA GLU A 69 -10.59 -12.79 14.32
C GLU A 69 -10.61 -11.47 15.13
N LEU A 70 -11.23 -10.42 14.58
CA LEU A 70 -11.41 -9.14 15.28
C LEU A 70 -12.21 -9.30 16.57
N SER A 71 -13.29 -10.09 16.54
CA SER A 71 -14.16 -10.32 17.70
C SER A 71 -13.44 -11.10 18.80
N GLU A 72 -12.60 -12.06 18.44
CA GLU A 72 -11.80 -12.84 19.40
C GLU A 72 -10.71 -12.00 20.07
N VAL A 73 -10.02 -11.14 19.31
CA VAL A 73 -8.87 -10.37 19.81
C VAL A 73 -9.31 -9.09 20.55
N ALA A 74 -10.20 -8.31 19.96
CA ALA A 74 -10.58 -6.98 20.46
C ALA A 74 -11.94 -6.96 21.17
N GLY A 75 -12.73 -8.04 21.06
CA GLY A 75 -14.13 -8.07 21.47
C GLY A 75 -15.04 -7.32 20.48
N VAL A 76 -16.31 -7.14 20.86
CA VAL A 76 -17.31 -6.38 20.09
C VAL A 76 -17.81 -5.12 20.81
N GLU A 77 -17.42 -4.94 22.08
CA GLU A 77 -17.86 -3.83 22.94
C GLU A 77 -17.08 -2.53 22.70
N ARG A 78 -15.87 -2.64 22.15
CA ARG A 78 -15.00 -1.51 21.83
C ARG A 78 -14.48 -1.61 20.40
N ALA A 79 -14.18 -0.46 19.80
CA ALA A 79 -13.42 -0.42 18.57
C ALA A 79 -11.99 -0.98 18.79
N PRO A 80 -11.38 -1.64 17.78
CA PRO A 80 -9.99 -2.05 17.85
C PRO A 80 -9.07 -0.83 17.92
N ASP A 81 -7.99 -0.96 18.67
CA ASP A 81 -6.97 0.08 18.81
C ASP A 81 -5.59 -0.42 18.37
N LEU A 82 -4.60 0.48 18.29
CA LEU A 82 -3.28 0.15 17.77
C LEU A 82 -2.53 -0.94 18.55
N GLN A 83 -2.96 -1.28 19.78
CA GLN A 83 -2.37 -2.37 20.56
C GLN A 83 -2.83 -3.75 20.06
N ASP A 84 -4.03 -3.82 19.46
CA ASP A 84 -4.58 -5.07 18.90
C ASP A 84 -3.91 -5.46 17.57
N LYS A 85 -3.36 -4.47 16.86
CA LYS A 85 -2.79 -4.60 15.51
C LYS A 85 -1.85 -5.79 15.32
N THR A 86 -1.08 -6.17 16.34
CA THR A 86 -0.05 -7.21 16.24
C THR A 86 -0.58 -8.64 16.34
N LYS A 87 -1.86 -8.82 16.68
CA LYS A 87 -2.47 -10.13 16.95
C LYS A 87 -3.42 -10.61 15.85
N LEU A 88 -3.56 -9.84 14.78
CA LEU A 88 -4.61 -9.99 13.76
C LEU A 88 -4.01 -10.42 12.42
N ASN A 89 -3.50 -11.65 12.36
CA ASN A 89 -2.76 -12.15 11.20
C ASN A 89 -3.64 -12.26 9.96
N TYR A 90 -4.86 -12.81 10.08
CA TYR A 90 -5.75 -13.00 8.94
C TYR A 90 -6.28 -11.65 8.41
N PHE A 91 -6.56 -10.69 9.29
CA PHE A 91 -6.82 -9.30 8.93
C PHE A 91 -5.67 -8.75 8.07
N TRP A 92 -4.43 -8.84 8.53
CA TRP A 92 -3.28 -8.32 7.79
C TRP A 92 -3.07 -9.02 6.46
N ALA A 93 -3.23 -10.34 6.42
CA ALA A 93 -3.20 -11.11 5.19
C ALA A 93 -4.23 -10.61 4.17
N SER A 94 -5.44 -10.25 4.61
CA SER A 94 -6.49 -9.70 3.74
C SER A 94 -6.19 -8.27 3.26
N VAL A 95 -5.56 -7.44 4.10
CA VAL A 95 -5.11 -6.09 3.70
C VAL A 95 -3.96 -6.17 2.71
N MET A 96 -3.00 -7.07 2.93
CA MET A 96 -1.87 -7.30 2.03
C MET A 96 -2.35 -7.81 0.67
N GLU A 97 -3.29 -8.75 0.65
CA GLU A 97 -3.87 -9.23 -0.62
C GLU A 97 -4.67 -8.14 -1.33
N THR A 98 -5.32 -7.24 -0.59
CA THR A 98 -5.96 -6.05 -1.16
C THR A 98 -4.94 -5.13 -1.82
N GLN A 99 -3.81 -4.86 -1.16
CA GLN A 99 -2.75 -4.01 -1.70
C GLN A 99 -2.09 -4.63 -2.95
N ARG A 100 -1.84 -5.95 -2.93
CA ARG A 100 -1.24 -6.67 -4.06
C ARG A 100 -2.17 -6.71 -5.26
N LEU A 101 -3.43 -7.11 -5.08
CA LEU A 101 -4.37 -7.29 -6.19
C LEU A 101 -4.98 -5.98 -6.66
N GLY A 102 -5.22 -5.03 -5.75
CA GLY A 102 -5.72 -3.70 -6.10
C GLY A 102 -4.65 -2.81 -6.76
N SER A 103 -3.36 -3.11 -6.52
CA SER A 103 -2.17 -2.42 -7.04
C SER A 103 -2.42 -0.95 -7.41
N ILE A 104 -2.63 -0.14 -6.38
CA ILE A 104 -3.21 1.18 -6.56
C ILE A 104 -2.27 2.19 -7.22
N VAL A 105 -0.97 1.91 -7.33
CA VAL A 105 0.03 2.76 -8.00
C VAL A 105 0.91 1.85 -8.88
N PRO A 106 0.36 1.35 -10.01
CA PRO A 106 0.94 0.24 -10.75
C PRO A 106 2.34 0.55 -11.33
N GLN A 107 2.59 1.81 -11.70
CA GLN A 107 3.86 2.27 -12.29
C GLN A 107 4.78 3.03 -11.31
N SER A 108 4.52 2.91 -10.01
CA SER A 108 5.24 3.66 -8.97
C SER A 108 5.36 5.16 -9.31
N LEU A 109 6.45 5.81 -8.91
CA LEU A 109 6.81 7.17 -9.35
C LEU A 109 8.01 7.13 -10.31
N PRO A 110 8.14 8.10 -11.23
CA PRO A 110 9.30 8.19 -12.10
C PRO A 110 10.60 8.43 -11.32
N HIS A 111 11.66 7.72 -11.71
CA HIS A 111 13.03 7.92 -11.24
C HIS A 111 13.91 8.45 -12.39
N LEU A 112 14.94 9.23 -12.05
CA LEU A 112 15.92 9.74 -13.00
C LEU A 112 17.27 9.04 -12.77
N CYS A 113 17.85 8.47 -13.82
CA CYS A 113 19.21 7.95 -13.78
C CYS A 113 20.21 9.12 -13.70
N ILE A 114 21.06 9.13 -12.68
CA ILE A 114 22.08 10.19 -12.50
C ILE A 114 23.41 9.86 -13.18
N ALA A 115 23.57 8.61 -13.64
CA ALA A 115 24.73 8.09 -14.33
C ALA A 115 24.29 6.88 -15.18
N ASP A 116 25.10 6.52 -16.17
CA ASP A 116 24.92 5.28 -16.91
C ASP A 116 24.95 4.09 -15.94
N VAL A 117 23.98 3.20 -16.07
CA VAL A 117 23.87 1.99 -15.25
C VAL A 117 23.63 0.80 -16.16
N THR A 118 24.39 -0.27 -15.97
CA THR A 118 24.16 -1.53 -16.70
C THR A 118 23.41 -2.50 -15.80
N ILE A 119 22.26 -2.97 -16.26
CA ILE A 119 21.37 -3.86 -15.52
C ILE A 119 20.94 -5.00 -16.46
N GLN A 120 21.15 -6.25 -16.05
CA GLN A 120 20.84 -7.45 -16.87
C GLN A 120 21.40 -7.38 -18.30
N GLY A 121 22.59 -6.79 -18.48
CA GLY A 121 23.24 -6.63 -19.78
C GLY A 121 22.77 -5.42 -20.61
N TYR A 122 21.75 -4.68 -20.17
CA TYR A 122 21.30 -3.45 -20.80
C TYR A 122 21.92 -2.22 -20.14
N THR A 123 22.45 -1.30 -20.94
CA THR A 123 22.92 0.00 -20.44
C THR A 123 21.80 1.02 -20.50
N ILE A 124 21.36 1.50 -19.34
CA ILE A 124 20.46 2.64 -19.19
C ILE A 124 21.34 3.89 -19.07
N PRO A 125 21.22 4.86 -19.99
CA PRO A 125 22.05 6.04 -19.95
C PRO A 125 21.68 6.96 -18.77
N ALA A 126 22.63 7.80 -18.37
CA ALA A 126 22.36 8.95 -17.53
C ALA A 126 21.22 9.80 -18.11
N GLU A 127 20.49 10.48 -17.24
CA GLU A 127 19.32 11.31 -17.56
C GLU A 127 18.09 10.55 -18.09
N ALA A 128 18.18 9.23 -18.26
CA ALA A 128 17.01 8.42 -18.57
C ALA A 128 15.97 8.45 -17.44
N VAL A 129 14.69 8.50 -17.83
CA VAL A 129 13.56 8.35 -16.91
C VAL A 129 13.15 6.88 -16.86
N VAL A 130 13.00 6.38 -15.64
CA VAL A 130 12.77 4.99 -15.31
C VAL A 130 11.46 4.88 -14.55
N LEU A 131 10.49 4.09 -15.06
CA LEU A 131 9.18 3.87 -14.44
C LEU A 131 9.07 2.43 -13.92
N PRO A 132 9.14 2.21 -12.60
CA PRO A 132 9.01 0.87 -12.02
C PRO A 132 7.60 0.32 -12.21
N ASN A 133 7.46 -0.85 -12.81
CA ASN A 133 6.19 -1.53 -12.99
C ASN A 133 5.98 -2.52 -11.83
N LEU A 134 5.25 -2.08 -10.80
CA LEU A 134 4.95 -2.89 -9.63
C LEU A 134 3.96 -4.03 -9.94
N ASP A 135 3.02 -3.83 -10.88
CA ASP A 135 2.05 -4.87 -11.28
C ASP A 135 2.75 -6.10 -11.84
N ALA A 136 3.76 -5.88 -12.67
CA ALA A 136 4.54 -6.95 -13.25
C ALA A 136 5.26 -7.81 -12.20
N VAL A 137 5.43 -7.32 -10.97
CA VAL A 137 5.95 -8.10 -9.83
C VAL A 137 4.81 -8.70 -9.01
N MET A 138 3.81 -7.88 -8.69
CA MET A 138 2.72 -8.24 -7.78
C MET A 138 1.72 -9.21 -8.42
N TRP A 139 1.67 -9.31 -9.75
CA TRP A 139 0.81 -10.20 -10.53
C TRP A 139 1.59 -11.20 -11.41
N ASP A 140 2.91 -11.33 -11.24
CA ASP A 140 3.69 -12.33 -11.99
C ASP A 140 3.19 -13.75 -11.69
N GLU A 141 2.79 -14.48 -12.75
CA GLU A 141 2.29 -15.85 -12.67
C GLU A 141 3.37 -16.86 -12.23
N ASN A 142 4.66 -16.52 -12.40
CA ASN A 142 5.76 -17.39 -11.95
C ASN A 142 6.05 -17.23 -10.44
N THR A 143 5.74 -16.06 -9.89
CA THR A 143 5.94 -15.72 -8.48
C THR A 143 4.70 -15.99 -7.64
N TRP A 144 3.51 -15.66 -8.16
CA TRP A 144 2.25 -15.71 -7.44
C TRP A 144 1.33 -16.75 -8.06
N GLU A 145 1.06 -17.83 -7.32
CA GLU A 145 0.06 -18.81 -7.74
C GLU A 145 -1.34 -18.17 -7.80
N GLU A 146 -2.01 -18.35 -8.95
CA GLU A 146 -3.32 -17.78 -9.26
C GLU A 146 -3.37 -16.26 -8.97
N PRO A 147 -2.55 -15.45 -9.66
CA PRO A 147 -2.25 -14.09 -9.23
C PRO A 147 -3.46 -13.17 -9.23
N LEU A 148 -4.49 -13.46 -10.04
CA LEU A 148 -5.71 -12.66 -10.13
C LEU A 148 -6.82 -13.13 -9.17
N LYS A 149 -6.60 -14.21 -8.41
CA LYS A 149 -7.53 -14.63 -7.35
C LYS A 149 -7.17 -13.95 -6.05
N PHE A 150 -8.19 -13.32 -5.43
CA PHE A 150 -8.07 -12.76 -4.08
C PHE A 150 -8.00 -13.89 -3.05
N ARG A 151 -6.79 -14.16 -2.54
CA ARG A 151 -6.49 -15.27 -1.63
C ARG A 151 -5.56 -14.81 -0.49
N PRO A 152 -6.11 -14.27 0.62
CA PRO A 152 -5.33 -13.83 1.78
C PRO A 152 -4.37 -14.89 2.32
N GLU A 153 -4.74 -16.17 2.23
CA GLU A 153 -3.95 -17.30 2.72
C GLU A 153 -2.52 -17.35 2.16
N ARG A 154 -2.22 -16.68 1.04
CA ARG A 154 -0.85 -16.58 0.51
C ARG A 154 0.13 -15.79 1.39
N PHE A 155 -0.41 -15.01 2.33
CA PHE A 155 0.37 -14.23 3.30
C PHE A 155 0.40 -14.90 4.68
N LEU A 156 0.03 -16.17 4.77
CA LEU A 156 0.08 -16.96 6.00
C LEU A 156 0.97 -18.19 5.78
N ASP A 157 1.76 -18.55 6.80
CA ASP A 157 2.43 -19.85 6.84
C ASP A 157 1.51 -20.96 7.37
N ASP A 158 2.02 -22.20 7.44
CA ASP A 158 1.28 -23.37 7.92
C ASP A 158 0.81 -23.25 9.38
N THR A 159 1.39 -22.32 10.16
CA THR A 159 0.99 -22.04 11.55
C THR A 159 -0.05 -20.92 11.66
N GLY A 160 -0.38 -20.26 10.54
CA GLY A 160 -1.23 -19.08 10.52
C GLY A 160 -0.50 -17.79 10.91
N ALA A 161 0.83 -17.79 10.95
CA ALA A 161 1.62 -16.58 11.17
C ALA A 161 1.75 -15.79 9.86
N LEU A 162 1.76 -14.45 9.98
CA LEU A 162 1.87 -13.58 8.82
C LEU A 162 3.26 -13.67 8.17
N ILE A 163 3.29 -13.92 6.87
CA ILE A 163 4.50 -13.87 6.06
C ILE A 163 4.44 -12.70 5.08
N LYS A 164 5.59 -12.07 4.85
CA LYS A 164 5.75 -10.99 3.86
C LYS A 164 6.73 -11.46 2.78
N PRO A 165 6.25 -11.96 1.63
CA PRO A 165 7.09 -12.30 0.49
C PRO A 165 7.88 -11.08 0.00
N ASP A 166 9.12 -11.28 -0.46
CA ASP A 166 9.96 -10.17 -0.94
C ASP A 166 9.36 -9.49 -2.20
N SER A 167 8.56 -10.23 -2.98
CA SER A 167 7.82 -9.72 -4.14
C SER A 167 6.60 -8.86 -3.78
N PHE A 168 6.27 -8.71 -2.48
CA PHE A 168 5.19 -7.84 -2.02
C PHE A 168 5.71 -6.42 -1.77
N ILE A 169 5.56 -5.57 -2.79
CA ILE A 169 6.17 -4.23 -2.84
C ILE A 169 5.18 -3.07 -3.07
N PRO A 170 4.02 -3.00 -2.38
CA PRO A 170 3.03 -1.94 -2.61
C PRO A 170 3.50 -0.53 -2.21
N PHE A 171 4.60 -0.44 -1.45
CA PHE A 171 5.22 0.80 -0.98
C PHE A 171 6.55 1.11 -1.69
N SER A 172 6.76 0.50 -2.87
CA SER A 172 8.06 0.39 -3.54
C SER A 172 9.03 -0.54 -2.78
N VAL A 173 10.24 -0.69 -3.30
CA VAL A 173 11.21 -1.73 -2.88
C VAL A 173 12.06 -1.23 -1.72
N ALA A 174 12.22 -2.03 -0.65
CA ALA A 174 13.11 -1.75 0.48
C ALA A 174 14.56 -2.27 0.24
N TYR A 175 15.54 -1.76 0.98
CA TYR A 175 16.95 -2.19 0.87
C TYR A 175 17.17 -3.65 1.31
N GLU A 176 16.36 -4.13 2.24
CA GLU A 176 16.46 -5.49 2.79
C GLU A 176 16.06 -6.56 1.77
N CYS A 177 15.17 -6.25 0.81
CA CYS A 177 14.79 -7.15 -0.29
C CYS A 177 15.90 -7.29 -1.34
N TYR A 178 16.79 -6.30 -1.46
CA TYR A 178 17.92 -6.31 -2.42
C TYR A 178 19.00 -7.33 -2.05
N GLN A 179 19.18 -7.64 -0.76
CA GLN A 179 20.21 -8.61 -0.32
C GLN A 179 19.82 -10.07 -0.60
N LYS A 180 18.53 -10.34 -0.84
CA LYS A 180 18.00 -11.66 -1.16
C LYS A 180 17.57 -11.69 -2.62
N ASP A 181 18.54 -11.75 -3.54
CA ASP A 181 18.37 -12.06 -4.97
C ASP A 181 16.95 -11.82 -5.57
N THR A 182 16.42 -10.59 -5.45
CA THR A 182 15.11 -10.23 -6.02
C THR A 182 15.35 -9.80 -7.46
N SER A 183 15.45 -10.79 -8.33
CA SER A 183 15.71 -10.63 -9.78
C SER A 183 14.62 -9.88 -10.53
N ASP A 184 13.44 -9.67 -9.92
CA ASP A 184 12.20 -9.55 -10.68
C ASP A 184 11.39 -8.26 -10.42
N VAL A 185 12.02 -7.09 -10.42
CA VAL A 185 11.26 -5.83 -10.54
C VAL A 185 11.20 -5.43 -11.99
N ALA A 186 10.05 -5.58 -12.66
CA ALA A 186 9.93 -5.12 -14.03
C ALA A 186 9.92 -3.59 -14.04
N VAL A 187 10.68 -3.00 -14.93
CA VAL A 187 10.77 -1.56 -15.06
C VAL A 187 10.62 -1.22 -16.51
N LEU A 188 9.61 -0.42 -16.79
CA LEU A 188 9.48 0.20 -18.09
C LEU A 188 10.43 1.39 -18.10
N ALA A 189 11.64 1.19 -18.58
CA ALA A 189 12.47 2.32 -18.97
C ALA A 189 11.79 2.93 -20.21
N VAL A 190 11.37 4.20 -20.13
CA VAL A 190 10.97 4.95 -21.33
C VAL A 190 12.26 5.29 -22.07
N ILE A 191 12.88 4.27 -22.65
CA ILE A 191 13.97 4.45 -23.59
C ILE A 191 13.28 4.94 -24.85
N ALA A 192 13.41 6.24 -25.12
CA ALA A 192 13.07 6.81 -26.41
C ALA A 192 14.03 6.28 -27.49
N LYS A 193 13.98 4.98 -27.80
CA LYS A 193 14.44 4.42 -29.08
C LYS A 193 14.04 2.99 -29.38
N ASP A 194 13.93 2.09 -28.40
CA ASP A 194 13.58 0.69 -28.67
C ASP A 194 12.54 0.14 -27.69
N ARG A 195 11.46 -0.39 -28.26
CA ARG A 195 10.22 -0.80 -27.58
C ARG A 195 10.29 -2.27 -27.12
N ASP A 196 11.15 -2.59 -26.16
CA ASP A 196 11.03 -3.86 -25.43
C ASP A 196 10.44 -3.62 -24.02
N PRO A 197 9.17 -3.98 -23.78
CA PRO A 197 8.46 -3.64 -22.54
C PRO A 197 8.81 -4.53 -21.32
N LYS A 198 9.76 -5.47 -21.43
CA LYS A 198 10.10 -6.40 -20.35
C LYS A 198 11.58 -6.34 -19.96
N ILE A 199 11.97 -5.28 -19.26
CA ILE A 199 13.28 -5.22 -18.59
C ILE A 199 13.06 -5.37 -17.08
N LEU A 200 13.56 -6.45 -16.49
CA LEU A 200 13.57 -6.64 -15.03
C LEU A 200 14.85 -5.95 -14.49
N LEU A 201 14.70 -4.90 -13.69
CA LEU A 201 15.82 -4.11 -13.18
C LEU A 201 16.11 -4.38 -11.71
N ASN A 202 17.35 -4.74 -11.43
CA ASN A 202 17.93 -4.64 -10.11
C ASN A 202 18.63 -3.28 -9.97
N CYS A 203 18.05 -2.30 -9.27
CA CYS A 203 18.65 -0.98 -9.09
C CYS A 203 18.93 -0.68 -7.61
N ASN A 204 20.20 -0.48 -7.30
CA ASN A 204 20.79 -0.34 -5.95
C ASN A 204 20.31 0.90 -5.16
N HIS A 205 19.29 1.62 -5.62
CA HIS A 205 18.83 2.89 -5.07
C HIS A 205 17.31 3.07 -4.97
N PHE A 206 16.48 2.13 -5.47
CA PHE A 206 15.01 2.25 -5.37
C PHE A 206 14.56 2.43 -3.91
N TRP A 207 15.21 1.73 -2.99
CA TRP A 207 14.98 1.81 -1.55
C TRP A 207 15.12 3.20 -0.93
N ARG A 208 15.90 4.11 -1.52
CA ARG A 208 16.04 5.49 -1.00
C ARG A 208 14.78 6.33 -1.19
N ARG A 209 13.84 5.86 -2.01
CA ARG A 209 12.56 6.51 -2.30
C ARG A 209 11.36 5.63 -1.93
N MET A 210 11.58 4.62 -1.07
CA MET A 210 10.49 3.86 -0.48
C MET A 210 9.49 4.79 0.21
N CYS A 211 8.21 4.40 0.22
CA CYS A 211 7.15 5.22 0.79
C CYS A 211 7.44 5.53 2.27
N MET A 212 7.69 6.79 2.57
CA MET A 212 7.88 7.23 3.96
C MET A 212 6.60 7.14 4.80
N GLY A 213 5.44 6.99 4.15
CA GLY A 213 4.13 6.92 4.76
C GLY A 213 3.69 5.51 5.16
N GLU A 214 4.44 4.44 4.86
CA GLU A 214 4.01 3.04 5.09
C GLU A 214 3.49 2.80 6.52
N ALA A 215 4.25 3.23 7.53
CA ALA A 215 3.86 3.04 8.93
C ALA A 215 2.54 3.75 9.29
N LEU A 216 2.35 4.99 8.79
CA LEU A 216 1.13 5.76 9.01
C LEU A 216 -0.04 5.16 8.23
N ALA A 217 0.17 4.84 6.95
CA ALA A 217 -0.83 4.22 6.09
C ALA A 217 -1.34 2.91 6.71
N ASN A 218 -0.45 2.01 7.12
CA ASN A 218 -0.84 0.77 7.80
C ASN A 218 -1.60 1.04 9.10
N SER A 219 -1.27 2.08 9.87
CA SER A 219 -2.02 2.41 11.08
C SER A 219 -3.43 2.93 10.77
N VAL A 220 -3.58 3.75 9.73
CA VAL A 220 -4.89 4.25 9.26
C VAL A 220 -5.72 3.11 8.68
N LEU A 221 -5.15 2.30 7.78
CA LEU A 221 -5.82 1.12 7.21
C LEU A 221 -6.32 0.19 8.31
N PHE A 222 -5.46 -0.09 9.29
CA PHE A 222 -5.84 -0.89 10.45
C PHE A 222 -7.06 -0.31 11.17
N LEU A 223 -6.97 0.94 11.65
CA LEU A 223 -8.03 1.54 12.47
C LEU A 223 -9.35 1.66 11.70
N TYR A 224 -9.31 2.08 10.43
CA TYR A 224 -10.53 2.26 9.63
C TYR A 224 -11.16 0.93 9.24
N ILE A 225 -10.37 0.00 8.69
CA ILE A 225 -10.91 -1.26 8.19
C ILE A 225 -11.37 -2.15 9.34
N SER A 226 -10.59 -2.24 10.42
CA SER A 226 -10.96 -3.07 11.57
C SER A 226 -12.24 -2.58 12.24
N ALA A 227 -12.37 -1.27 12.48
CA ALA A 227 -13.60 -0.69 13.03
C ALA A 227 -14.79 -0.86 12.06
N LEU A 228 -14.57 -0.73 10.75
CA LEU A 228 -15.59 -0.91 9.75
C LEU A 228 -16.14 -2.34 9.73
N ILE A 229 -15.27 -3.35 9.65
CA ILE A 229 -15.66 -4.76 9.55
C ILE A 229 -16.20 -5.30 10.88
N GLN A 230 -15.68 -4.81 12.01
CA GLN A 230 -16.19 -5.14 13.34
C GLN A 230 -17.63 -4.63 13.50
N ARG A 231 -17.92 -3.40 13.06
CA ARG A 231 -19.23 -2.78 13.27
C ARG A 231 -20.27 -3.16 12.21
N PHE A 232 -19.85 -3.35 10.97
CA PHE A 232 -20.75 -3.54 9.84
C PHE A 232 -20.49 -4.83 9.09
N GLU A 233 -21.57 -5.46 8.64
CA GLU A 233 -21.53 -6.38 7.53
C GLU A 233 -21.72 -5.61 6.22
N LEU A 234 -20.72 -5.69 5.35
CA LEU A 234 -20.75 -5.09 4.03
C LEU A 234 -21.50 -6.02 3.08
N GLN A 235 -22.58 -5.51 2.48
CA GLN A 235 -23.39 -6.25 1.53
C GLN A 235 -23.53 -5.48 0.20
N PRO A 236 -23.65 -6.17 -0.94
CA PRO A 236 -23.90 -5.50 -2.22
C PRO A 236 -25.24 -4.76 -2.21
N SER A 237 -25.38 -3.74 -3.05
CA SER A 237 -26.63 -2.99 -3.19
C SER A 237 -27.78 -3.86 -3.70
N VAL A 238 -27.48 -4.79 -4.61
CA VAL A 238 -28.40 -5.84 -5.08
C VAL A 238 -28.00 -7.17 -4.45
N GLU A 239 -28.92 -7.80 -3.72
CA GLU A 239 -28.65 -9.04 -3.00
C GLU A 239 -28.16 -10.16 -3.95
N GLY A 240 -27.09 -10.85 -3.55
CA GLY A 240 -26.48 -11.92 -4.35
C GLY A 240 -25.68 -11.47 -5.57
N GLN A 241 -25.64 -10.16 -5.89
CA GLN A 241 -24.92 -9.62 -7.05
C GLN A 241 -23.80 -8.69 -6.57
N PRO A 242 -22.57 -9.20 -6.38
CA PRO A 242 -21.46 -8.33 -6.05
C PRO A 242 -21.13 -7.39 -7.22
N PRO A 243 -20.56 -6.20 -6.95
CA PRO A 243 -20.22 -5.28 -8.02
C PRO A 243 -19.17 -5.86 -8.98
N GLU A 244 -19.37 -5.62 -10.27
CA GLU A 244 -18.30 -5.66 -11.26
C GLU A 244 -17.65 -4.28 -11.30
N VAL A 245 -16.33 -4.19 -11.27
CA VAL A 245 -15.63 -2.90 -11.39
C VAL A 245 -14.64 -2.98 -12.53
N SER A 246 -14.69 -1.94 -13.37
CA SER A 246 -13.58 -1.59 -14.26
C SER A 246 -12.50 -0.88 -13.45
N PHE A 247 -11.25 -1.05 -13.84
CA PHE A 247 -10.16 -0.22 -13.33
C PHE A 247 -10.30 1.19 -13.90
N VAL A 248 -10.14 2.21 -13.04
CA VAL A 248 -10.03 3.60 -13.50
C VAL A 248 -8.55 3.90 -13.66
N GLU A 249 -8.11 4.14 -14.89
CA GLU A 249 -6.72 4.48 -15.18
C GLU A 249 -6.36 5.85 -14.60
N GLY A 250 -5.20 5.92 -13.96
CA GLY A 250 -4.66 7.15 -13.39
C GLY A 250 -3.37 6.91 -12.61
N PRO A 251 -2.74 7.97 -12.07
CA PRO A 251 -1.57 7.85 -11.21
C PRO A 251 -1.85 7.01 -9.95
N VAL A 252 -3.08 7.09 -9.44
CA VAL A 252 -3.65 6.17 -8.48
C VAL A 252 -4.85 5.50 -9.15
N CYS A 253 -4.95 4.18 -9.04
CA CYS A 253 -5.97 3.37 -9.73
C CYS A 253 -7.04 2.88 -8.73
N PRO A 254 -8.17 3.61 -8.58
CA PRO A 254 -9.28 3.15 -7.76
C PRO A 254 -10.15 2.12 -8.48
N PRO A 255 -10.95 1.34 -7.72
CA PRO A 255 -12.02 0.57 -8.33
C PRO A 255 -13.02 1.54 -8.96
N GLY A 256 -13.62 1.12 -10.07
CA GLY A 256 -14.78 1.80 -10.64
C GLY A 256 -15.90 2.00 -9.63
N ARG A 257 -16.81 2.93 -9.91
CA ARG A 257 -17.90 3.28 -8.98
C ARG A 257 -18.74 2.04 -8.63
N PHE A 258 -18.92 1.80 -7.34
CA PHE A 258 -19.81 0.76 -6.81
C PHE A 258 -20.61 1.28 -5.61
N GLU A 259 -21.66 0.56 -5.25
CA GLU A 259 -22.49 0.86 -4.09
C GLU A 259 -22.38 -0.28 -3.06
N VAL A 260 -22.45 0.09 -1.79
CA VAL A 260 -22.33 -0.82 -0.65
C VAL A 260 -23.41 -0.50 0.37
N ARG A 261 -24.05 -1.53 0.92
CA ARG A 261 -24.92 -1.44 2.09
C ARG A 261 -24.13 -1.81 3.33
N PHE A 262 -24.19 -0.94 4.34
CA PHE A 262 -23.60 -1.18 5.65
C PHE A 262 -24.71 -1.67 6.60
N ILE A 263 -24.68 -2.95 6.95
CA ILE A 263 -25.63 -3.54 7.90
C ILE A 263 -24.95 -3.58 9.27
N GLU A 264 -25.47 -2.85 10.25
CA GLU A 264 -24.89 -2.85 11.60
C GLU A 264 -24.99 -4.26 12.21
N ARG A 265 -23.86 -4.78 12.69
CA ARG A 265 -23.84 -6.07 13.39
C ARG A 265 -24.44 -5.85 14.77
N ALA A 266 -25.38 -6.70 15.17
CA ALA A 266 -25.90 -6.66 16.52
C ALA A 266 -24.75 -6.86 17.50
N ALA A 267 -24.63 -5.99 18.51
CA ALA A 267 -23.78 -6.28 19.67
C ALA A 267 -24.21 -7.66 20.19
N SER A 268 -23.27 -8.61 20.27
CA SER A 268 -23.56 -9.92 20.84
C SER A 268 -23.98 -9.71 22.29
N LYS A 269 -25.29 -9.62 22.53
CA LYS A 269 -25.86 -9.74 23.87
C LYS A 269 -25.71 -11.20 24.29
N THR A 270 -24.50 -11.61 24.62
CA THR A 270 -24.27 -12.84 25.37
C THR A 270 -24.58 -12.54 26.83
N ALA A 271 -25.72 -13.08 27.25
CA ALA A 271 -26.19 -13.22 28.62
C ALA A 271 -25.28 -14.13 29.45
#